data_AF-A0A2H5A2U5-F1
#
_entry.id   AF-A0A2H5A2U5-F1
#
_cell.length_a   1.000
_cell.length_b   1.000
_cell.length_c   1.000
_cell.angle_alpha   90.00
_cell.angle_beta   90.00
_cell.angle_gamma   90.00
#
_symmetry.space_group_name_H-M   'P 1'
#
loop_
_entity.id
_entity.type
_entity.pdbx_description
1 polymer ?
#
loop_
_entity_poly.entity_id
_entity_poly.type
_entity_poly.pdbx_seq_one_letter_code
_entity_poly.pdbx_strand_id
1 'polypeptide(L)'
;MCGEQVSLDTILDAVYDLGYDAIDRAEGFSDEASGQVALPEKHRREPPEGLRRFLPRVYCDAGNPDLVPDDLRAAVEEYGWTVQAMGRDGQTVTVVISRNGV
;
A
#
# COMPACT_ATOMS: atom_id res chain seq x y z
N MET A 1 -25.08 -3.23 17.66
CA MET A 1 -25.19 -4.04 16.44
C MET A 1 -23.82 -4.64 16.21
N CYS A 2 -23.67 -5.96 16.32
CA CYS A 2 -22.42 -6.61 15.94
C CYS A 2 -22.41 -6.62 14.42
N GLY A 3 -21.70 -5.66 13.82
CA GLY A 3 -21.57 -5.56 12.36
C GLY A 3 -20.95 -6.84 11.82
N GLU A 4 -21.54 -7.36 10.75
CA GLU A 4 -20.99 -8.49 10.01
C GLU A 4 -19.55 -8.14 9.62
N GLN A 5 -18.61 -9.01 9.98
CA GLN A 5 -17.19 -8.73 9.79
C GLN A 5 -16.86 -8.97 8.31
N VAL A 6 -16.44 -7.91 7.62
CA VAL A 6 -16.01 -8.01 6.22
C VAL A 6 -14.70 -8.79 6.16
N SER A 7 -14.65 -9.80 5.29
CA SER A 7 -13.47 -10.63 5.10
C SER A 7 -12.41 -9.90 4.29
N LEU A 8 -11.15 -10.32 4.44
CA LEU A 8 -10.05 -9.82 3.62
C LEU A 8 -10.29 -10.04 2.12
N ASP A 9 -10.97 -11.13 1.73
CA ASP A 9 -11.26 -11.42 0.32
C ASP A 9 -12.16 -10.35 -0.30
N THR A 10 -13.20 -9.90 0.41
CA THR A 10 -14.07 -8.83 -0.08
C THR A 10 -13.31 -7.52 -0.29
N ILE A 11 -12.33 -7.24 0.57
CA ILE A 11 -11.50 -6.04 0.45
C ILE A 11 -10.55 -6.18 -0.73
N LEU A 12 -9.95 -7.36 -0.91
CA LEU A 12 -9.08 -7.64 -2.05
C LEU A 12 -9.83 -7.54 -3.38
N ASP A 13 -11.06 -8.05 -3.47
CA ASP A 13 -11.91 -7.90 -4.66
C ASP A 13 -12.09 -6.41 -5.03
N ALA A 14 -12.41 -5.55 -4.05
CA ALA A 14 -12.56 -4.11 -4.27
C ALA A 14 -11.24 -3.42 -4.67
N VAL A 15 -10.12 -3.87 -4.10
CA VAL A 15 -8.77 -3.37 -4.41
C VAL A 15 -8.34 -3.79 -5.83
N TYR A 16 -8.66 -5.01 -6.26
CA TYR A 16 -8.42 -5.49 -7.61
C TYR A 16 -9.28 -4.77 -8.66
N ASP A 17 -10.54 -4.45 -8.33
CA ASP A 17 -11.40 -3.64 -9.21
C ASP A 17 -10.83 -2.24 -9.50
N LEU A 18 -9.96 -1.72 -8.61
CA LEU A 18 -9.21 -0.48 -8.79
C LEU A 18 -7.88 -0.65 -9.54
N GLY A 19 -7.49 -1.89 -9.88
CA GLY A 19 -6.27 -2.22 -10.61
C GLY A 19 -5.03 -2.41 -9.75
N TYR A 20 -5.19 -2.64 -8.45
CA TYR A 20 -4.08 -2.93 -7.53
C TYR A 20 -3.76 -4.43 -7.45
N ASP A 21 -3.51 -5.04 -8.61
CA ASP A 21 -3.28 -6.50 -8.76
C ASP A 21 -2.05 -7.04 -8.01
N ALA A 22 -1.15 -6.15 -7.57
CA ALA A 22 0.06 -6.51 -6.86
C ALA A 22 -0.12 -6.59 -5.33
N ILE A 23 -1.33 -6.35 -4.81
CA ILE A 23 -1.67 -6.50 -3.40
C ILE A 23 -2.27 -7.88 -3.19
N ASP A 24 -1.57 -8.74 -2.45
CA ASP A 24 -1.99 -10.11 -2.17
C ASP A 24 -1.91 -10.43 -0.68
N ARG A 25 -2.58 -11.52 -0.29
CA ARG A 25 -2.51 -12.07 1.07
C ARG A 25 -1.06 -12.26 1.51
N ALA A 26 -0.73 -11.78 2.70
CA ALA A 26 0.59 -11.99 3.28
C ALA A 26 0.73 -13.45 3.77
N GLU A 27 1.75 -14.15 3.30
CA GLU A 27 1.97 -15.55 3.70
C GLU A 27 2.12 -15.69 5.22
N GLY A 28 1.30 -16.56 5.82
CA GLY A 28 1.30 -16.80 7.26
C GLY A 28 0.44 -15.84 8.09
N PHE A 29 -0.21 -14.84 7.46
CA PHE A 29 -1.08 -13.87 8.13
C PHE A 29 -2.48 -13.89 7.52
N SER A 30 -3.44 -14.49 8.23
CA SER A 30 -4.81 -14.68 7.72
C SER A 30 -5.60 -13.38 7.50
N ASP A 31 -5.22 -12.32 8.21
CA ASP A 31 -5.89 -11.03 8.26
C ASP A 31 -4.96 -9.89 7.78
N GLU A 32 -4.05 -10.19 6.86
CA GLU A 32 -3.12 -9.22 6.28
C GLU A 32 -2.93 -9.44 4.77
N ALA A 33 -2.85 -8.35 4.04
CA ALA A 33 -2.40 -8.32 2.65
C ALA A 33 -1.33 -7.25 2.47
N SER A 34 -0.44 -7.44 1.52
CA SER A 34 0.63 -6.49 1.23
C SER A 34 0.98 -6.49 -0.25
N GLY A 35 1.53 -5.39 -0.72
CA GLY A 35 1.90 -5.25 -2.12
C GLY A 35 2.68 -3.99 -2.41
N GLN A 36 3.31 -3.94 -3.57
CA GLN A 36 3.89 -2.70 -4.08
C GLN A 36 2.89 -2.00 -5.00
N VAL A 37 2.63 -0.73 -4.73
CA VAL A 37 1.77 0.12 -5.56
C VAL A 37 2.53 1.35 -6.04
N ALA A 38 2.07 1.94 -7.14
CA ALA A 38 2.65 3.18 -7.63
C ALA A 38 2.41 4.32 -6.62
N LEU A 39 3.44 5.12 -6.37
CA LEU A 39 3.29 6.34 -5.58
C LEU A 39 2.34 7.32 -6.28
N PRO A 40 1.62 8.16 -5.52
CA PRO A 40 0.98 9.34 -6.07
C PRO A 40 2.00 10.21 -6.80
N GLU A 41 1.63 10.81 -7.93
CA GLU A 41 2.57 11.53 -8.81
C GLU A 41 3.41 12.58 -8.08
N LYS A 42 2.79 13.33 -7.15
CA LYS A 42 3.46 14.33 -6.29
C LYS A 42 4.63 13.77 -5.45
N HIS A 43 4.65 12.46 -5.20
CA HIS A 43 5.67 11.78 -4.40
C HIS A 43 6.70 11.02 -5.25
N ARG A 44 6.47 10.88 -6.56
CA ARG A 44 7.41 10.22 -7.48
C ARG A 44 8.67 11.07 -7.65
N ARG A 45 9.79 10.39 -7.84
CA ARG A 45 11.10 11.03 -8.06
C ARG A 45 11.67 10.55 -9.38
N GLU A 46 12.15 11.50 -10.18
CA GLU A 46 12.88 11.18 -11.40
C GLU A 46 13.99 10.14 -11.13
N PRO A 47 14.14 9.15 -12.03
CA PRO A 47 15.24 8.22 -11.97
C PRO A 47 16.58 8.97 -12.01
N PRO A 48 17.54 8.64 -11.13
CA PRO A 48 18.85 9.28 -11.13
C PRO A 48 19.65 8.88 -12.37
N GLU A 49 20.41 9.83 -12.90
CA GLU A 49 21.28 9.61 -14.06
C GLU A 49 22.77 9.53 -13.69
N GLY A 50 23.59 9.12 -14.66
CA GLY A 50 25.05 9.06 -14.50
C GLY A 50 25.49 8.10 -13.39
N LEU A 51 26.58 8.43 -12.69
CA LEU A 51 27.10 7.60 -11.58
C LEU A 51 26.12 7.53 -10.39
N ARG A 52 25.22 8.50 -10.23
CA ARG A 52 24.24 8.53 -9.14
C ARG A 52 23.24 7.38 -9.21
N ARG A 53 23.03 6.78 -10.40
CA ARG A 53 22.15 5.61 -10.56
C ARG A 53 22.63 4.35 -9.83
N PHE A 54 23.91 4.30 -9.47
CA PHE A 54 24.51 3.17 -8.76
C PHE A 54 24.59 3.39 -7.25
N LEU A 55 24.21 4.57 -6.75
CA LEU A 55 24.23 4.85 -5.32
C LEU A 55 22.91 4.39 -4.68
N PRO A 56 22.95 3.66 -3.56
CA PRO A 56 21.76 3.34 -2.79
C PRO A 56 20.99 4.60 -2.40
N ARG A 57 19.66 4.56 -2.51
CA ARG A 57 18.80 5.66 -2.12
C ARG A 57 17.99 5.26 -0.90
N VAL A 58 18.00 6.14 0.11
CA VAL A 58 17.18 6.00 1.30
C VAL A 58 16.13 7.10 1.28
N TYR A 59 14.88 6.71 1.47
CA TYR A 59 13.73 7.60 1.56
C TYR A 59 13.25 7.61 3.01
N CYS A 60 13.47 8.72 3.72
CA CYS A 60 13.16 8.82 5.15
C CYS A 60 11.66 8.95 5.45
N ASP A 61 10.83 9.09 4.42
CA ASP A 61 9.37 9.27 4.49
C ASP A 61 8.60 7.96 4.30
N ALA A 62 9.26 6.79 4.33
CA ALA A 62 8.67 5.48 4.01
C ALA A 62 7.42 5.07 4.82
N GLY A 63 7.18 5.68 5.99
CA GLY A 63 5.97 5.47 6.80
C GLY A 63 4.93 6.60 6.70
N ASN A 64 5.10 7.55 5.78
CA ASN A 64 4.17 8.66 5.64
C ASN A 64 2.83 8.16 5.05
N PRO A 65 1.69 8.34 5.76
CA PRO A 65 0.37 7.95 5.26
C PRO A 65 0.03 8.55 3.89
N ASP A 66 0.53 9.75 3.58
CA ASP A 66 0.28 10.45 2.31
C ASP A 66 0.84 9.71 1.08
N LEU A 67 1.70 8.71 1.29
CA LEU A 67 2.22 7.87 0.21
C LEU A 67 1.20 6.84 -0.28
N VAL A 68 0.20 6.49 0.53
CA VAL A 68 -0.88 5.60 0.12
C VAL A 68 -1.82 6.36 -0.84
N PRO A 69 -2.11 5.83 -2.05
CA PRO A 69 -3.11 6.39 -2.95
C PRO A 69 -4.47 6.57 -2.25
N ASP A 70 -5.13 7.72 -2.49
CA ASP A 70 -6.35 8.09 -1.76
C ASP A 70 -7.54 7.17 -2.09
N ASP A 71 -7.62 6.67 -3.32
CA ASP A 71 -8.60 5.68 -3.77
C ASP A 71 -8.40 4.32 -3.09
N LEU A 72 -7.16 3.84 -2.99
CA LEU A 72 -6.82 2.63 -2.24
C LEU A 72 -7.19 2.80 -0.76
N ARG A 73 -6.85 3.94 -0.15
CA ARG A 73 -7.20 4.23 1.25
C ARG A 73 -8.72 4.19 1.44
N ALA A 74 -9.47 4.86 0.58
CA ALA A 74 -10.92 4.90 0.67
C ALA A 74 -11.55 3.50 0.56
N ALA A 75 -11.11 2.68 -0.40
CA ALA A 75 -11.64 1.32 -0.60
C ALA A 75 -11.40 0.41 0.61
N VAL A 76 -10.26 0.53 1.28
CA VAL A 76 -9.93 -0.27 2.47
C VAL A 76 -10.68 0.24 3.71
N GLU A 77 -10.69 1.56 3.93
CA GLU A 77 -11.31 2.17 5.11
C GLU A 77 -12.85 2.10 5.07
N GLU A 78 -13.47 2.00 3.88
CA GLU A 78 -14.91 1.77 3.73
C GLU A 78 -15.39 0.51 4.48
N TYR A 79 -14.54 -0.51 4.53
CA TYR A 79 -14.80 -1.77 5.24
C TYR A 79 -14.30 -1.78 6.69
N GLY A 80 -13.80 -0.66 7.20
CA GLY A 80 -13.27 -0.52 8.56
C GLY A 80 -11.90 -1.16 8.77
N TRP A 81 -11.16 -1.42 7.70
CA TRP A 81 -9.78 -1.88 7.73
C TRP A 81 -8.82 -0.71 7.57
N THR A 82 -7.52 -0.95 7.81
CA THR A 82 -6.48 0.06 7.65
C THR A 82 -5.52 -0.32 6.55
N VAL A 83 -4.94 0.70 5.91
CA VAL A 83 -3.82 0.55 4.97
C VAL A 83 -2.70 1.51 5.35
N GLN A 84 -1.47 1.00 5.43
CA GLN A 84 -0.30 1.75 5.86
C GLN A 84 0.84 1.64 4.85
N ALA A 85 1.57 2.73 4.63
CA ALA A 85 2.83 2.72 3.91
C ALA A 85 3.95 2.19 4.84
N MET A 86 4.72 1.21 4.37
CA MET A 86 5.79 0.57 5.15
C MET A 86 7.19 0.76 4.55
N GLY A 87 7.27 0.96 3.24
CA GLY A 87 8.52 1.05 2.49
C GLY A 87 8.29 1.79 1.19
N ARG A 88 9.29 2.50 0.65
CA ARG A 88 9.17 3.10 -0.69
C ARG A 88 10.49 3.15 -1.44
N ASP A 89 10.37 3.25 -2.75
CA ASP A 89 11.44 3.71 -3.62
C ASP A 89 11.04 5.03 -4.32
N GLY A 90 11.66 5.33 -5.46
CA GLY A 90 11.39 6.55 -6.22
C GLY A 90 10.04 6.56 -6.92
N GLN A 91 9.44 5.40 -7.15
CA GLN A 91 8.25 5.21 -7.99
C GLN A 91 7.14 4.42 -7.28
N THR A 92 7.48 3.53 -6.35
CA THR A 92 6.54 2.66 -5.67
C THR A 92 6.60 2.79 -4.15
N VAL A 93 5.54 2.36 -3.49
CA VAL A 93 5.41 2.22 -2.04
C VAL A 93 4.87 0.82 -1.74
N THR A 94 5.48 0.15 -0.77
CA THR A 94 4.94 -1.05 -0.14
C THR A 94 3.86 -0.65 0.83
N VAL A 95 2.67 -1.19 0.62
CA VAL A 95 1.52 -1.01 1.50
C VAL A 95 1.20 -2.31 2.24
N VAL A 96 0.64 -2.18 3.43
CA VAL A 96 0.09 -3.28 4.22
C VAL A 96 -1.35 -2.94 4.55
N ILE A 97 -2.27 -3.85 4.22
CA ILE A 97 -3.68 -3.83 4.60
C ILE A 97 -3.84 -4.78 5.79
N SER A 98 -4.39 -4.27 6.90
CA SER A 98 -4.64 -5.08 8.09
C SER A 98 -5.85 -4.55 8.85
N ARG A 99 -6.34 -5.35 9.80
CA ARG A 99 -7.58 -5.02 10.51
C ARG A 99 -7.42 -3.92 11.56
N ASN A 100 -6.26 -3.86 12.21
CA ASN A 100 -6.02 -2.97 13.36
C ASN A 100 -4.79 -2.05 13.16
N GLY A 101 -4.21 -2.06 11.96
CA GLY A 101 -2.88 -1.50 11.72
C GLY A 101 -1.75 -2.43 12.17
N VAL A 102 -0.55 -2.13 11.68
CA VAL A 102 0.74 -2.75 12.06
C VAL A 102 1.36 -2.03 13.26
#